data_AF-A0A552LG04-F1
#
_entry.id   AF-A0A552LG04-F1
#
_cell.length_a   1.000
_cell.length_b   1.000
_cell.length_c   1.000
_cell.angle_alpha   90.00
_cell.angle_beta   90.00
_cell.angle_gamma   90.00
#
_symmetry.space_group_name_H-M   'P 1'
#
loop_
_entity.id
_entity.type
_entity.pdbx_description
1 polymer ?
#
loop_
_entity_poly.entity_id
_entity_poly.type
_entity_poly.pdbx_seq_one_letter_code
_entity_poly.pdbx_strand_id
1 'polypeptide(L)'
;MLANNKTLALEHAHDAYPREACGLLIVRKGREIYIRCRNIGVGTDQFVIHPEDYAAAENEGEIVGVVHSHPGLPPEPSQADRVACEASGLPWHIVGIPSEEWTRIEPSGYTAPLVGRQWSHGVLDCYALVRDWFHQERRITLPDFDRFDEWWKRGKNLYVENFANAGFTDIDFKDLQEGDCFLMQVVSPVPNHAAVYLGDGLILHHLQGRLSSRDVYGGYWQKITTHILRYGHSHTSW
;
A
#
# COMPACT_ATOMS: atom_id res chain seq x y z
N MET A 1 23.66 -8.28 4.89
CA MET A 1 24.30 -7.72 3.69
C MET A 1 25.82 -7.66 3.80
N LEU A 2 26.51 -8.34 2.89
CA LEU A 2 27.97 -8.33 2.72
C LEU A 2 28.48 -6.99 2.16
N ALA A 3 29.76 -6.66 2.39
CA ALA A 3 30.36 -5.39 1.97
C ALA A 3 30.25 -5.13 0.46
N ASN A 4 30.51 -6.14 -0.38
CA ASN A 4 30.37 -6.03 -1.83
C ASN A 4 28.93 -5.69 -2.27
N ASN A 5 27.94 -6.32 -1.63
CA ASN A 5 26.52 -6.06 -1.91
C ASN A 5 26.14 -4.65 -1.49
N LYS A 6 26.70 -4.15 -0.38
CA LYS A 6 26.51 -2.77 0.08
C LYS A 6 27.03 -1.75 -0.93
N THR A 7 28.21 -1.99 -1.51
CA THR A 7 28.78 -1.14 -2.57
C THR A 7 27.89 -1.14 -3.82
N LEU A 8 27.50 -2.31 -4.31
CA LEU A 8 26.65 -2.42 -5.52
C LEU A 8 25.28 -1.74 -5.35
N ALA A 9 24.69 -1.85 -4.15
CA ALA A 9 23.43 -1.20 -3.82
C ALA A 9 23.58 0.31 -3.65
N LEU A 10 24.70 0.78 -3.09
CA LEU A 10 25.01 2.21 -3.00
C LEU A 10 25.20 2.84 -4.39
N GLU A 11 25.95 2.18 -5.28
CA GLU A 11 26.10 2.61 -6.67
C GLU A 11 24.73 2.67 -7.38
N HIS A 12 23.86 1.67 -7.14
CA HIS A 12 22.51 1.67 -7.70
C HIS A 12 21.69 2.86 -7.19
N ALA A 13 21.80 3.18 -5.91
CA ALA A 13 21.11 4.30 -5.29
C ALA A 13 21.56 5.65 -5.89
N HIS A 14 22.86 5.82 -6.15
CA HIS A 14 23.38 7.00 -6.87
C HIS A 14 22.89 7.07 -8.31
N ASP A 15 22.90 5.96 -9.05
CA ASP A 15 22.43 5.90 -10.44
C ASP A 15 20.93 6.23 -10.57
N ALA A 16 20.12 5.85 -9.58
CA ALA A 16 18.68 6.05 -9.59
C ALA A 16 18.24 7.46 -9.13
N TYR A 17 19.10 8.19 -8.41
CA TYR A 17 18.79 9.51 -7.88
C TYR A 17 18.32 10.46 -9.01
N PRO A 18 17.19 11.17 -8.86
CA PRO A 18 16.45 11.47 -7.63
C PRO A 18 15.30 10.51 -7.28
N ARG A 19 15.18 9.35 -7.95
CA ARG A 19 14.18 8.32 -7.61
C ARG A 19 14.78 7.26 -6.68
N GLU A 20 13.91 6.50 -6.01
CA GLU A 20 14.33 5.32 -5.26
C GLU A 20 14.93 4.25 -6.19
N ALA A 21 16.13 3.77 -5.84
CA ALA A 21 16.61 2.47 -6.27
C ALA A 21 15.92 1.37 -5.45
N CYS A 22 15.65 0.21 -6.08
CA CYS A 22 15.15 -0.98 -5.40
C CYS A 22 15.86 -2.24 -5.89
N GLY A 23 15.98 -3.25 -5.05
CA GLY A 23 16.63 -4.50 -5.41
C GLY A 23 16.42 -5.59 -4.37
N LEU A 24 16.94 -6.77 -4.69
CA LEU A 24 16.77 -7.98 -3.89
C LEU A 24 18.13 -8.53 -3.47
N LEU A 25 18.20 -9.10 -2.27
CA LEU A 25 19.30 -9.95 -1.85
C LEU A 25 18.87 -11.39 -2.07
N ILE A 26 19.65 -12.15 -2.82
CA ILE A 26 19.45 -13.59 -3.02
C ILE A 26 20.59 -14.40 -2.44
N VAL A 27 20.32 -15.63 -2.03
CA VAL A 27 21.34 -16.64 -1.72
C VAL A 27 21.42 -17.64 -2.88
N ARG A 28 22.56 -17.66 -3.55
CA ARG A 28 22.86 -18.61 -4.63
C ARG A 28 24.12 -19.38 -4.31
N LYS A 29 24.02 -20.71 -4.19
CA LYS A 29 25.14 -21.61 -3.82
C LYS A 29 25.86 -21.14 -2.55
N GLY A 30 25.09 -20.73 -1.53
CA GLY A 30 25.61 -20.30 -0.22
C GLY A 30 26.25 -18.90 -0.19
N ARG A 31 26.09 -18.10 -1.25
CA ARG A 31 26.60 -16.72 -1.32
C ARG A 31 25.44 -15.73 -1.45
N GLU A 32 25.44 -14.70 -0.62
CA GLU A 32 24.51 -13.57 -0.71
C GLU A 32 24.94 -12.67 -1.88
N ILE A 33 24.01 -12.35 -2.79
CA ILE A 33 24.24 -11.54 -3.99
C ILE A 33 23.15 -10.47 -4.07
N TYR A 34 23.54 -9.23 -4.30
CA TYR A 34 22.61 -8.14 -4.60
C TYR A 34 22.23 -8.12 -6.08
N ILE A 35 20.93 -8.08 -6.34
CA ILE A 35 20.33 -7.96 -7.67
C ILE A 35 19.63 -6.60 -7.76
N ARG A 36 20.09 -5.76 -8.69
CA ARG A 36 19.42 -4.50 -9.03
C ARG A 36 18.08 -4.80 -9.70
N CYS A 37 17.01 -4.12 -9.29
CA CYS A 37 15.70 -4.25 -9.92
C CYS A 37 15.20 -2.90 -10.43
N ARG A 38 14.38 -2.93 -11.49
CA ARG A 38 13.70 -1.76 -12.04
C ARG A 38 12.61 -1.30 -11.06
N ASN A 39 12.60 0.00 -10.78
CA ASN A 39 11.54 0.67 -10.03
C ASN A 39 10.42 1.15 -10.98
N ILE A 40 9.24 0.52 -10.90
CA ILE A 40 8.02 0.91 -11.63
C ILE A 40 7.04 1.75 -10.80
N GLY A 41 7.41 2.13 -9.58
CA GLY A 41 6.65 3.04 -8.72
C GLY A 41 6.55 4.44 -9.32
N VAL A 42 5.47 5.15 -8.98
CA VAL A 42 5.20 6.51 -9.46
C VAL A 42 5.77 7.53 -8.49
N GLY A 43 6.32 8.63 -9.02
CA GLY A 43 6.97 9.66 -8.22
C GLY A 43 8.44 9.37 -7.93
N THR A 44 8.95 10.04 -6.90
CA THR A 44 10.38 10.00 -6.50
C THR A 44 10.61 9.33 -5.16
N ASP A 45 9.55 9.14 -4.38
CA ASP A 45 9.52 8.71 -2.98
C ASP A 45 8.72 7.41 -2.77
N GLN A 46 8.55 6.64 -3.85
CA GLN A 46 7.93 5.31 -3.82
C GLN A 46 8.67 4.36 -4.76
N PHE A 47 8.65 3.07 -4.42
CA PHE A 47 9.08 2.03 -5.33
C PHE A 47 8.13 0.85 -5.40
N VAL A 48 8.12 0.22 -6.57
CA VAL A 48 7.54 -1.10 -6.80
C VAL A 48 8.56 -1.86 -7.64
N ILE A 49 8.98 -3.03 -7.16
CA ILE A 49 9.92 -3.89 -7.89
C ILE A 49 9.21 -4.44 -9.13
N HIS A 50 9.83 -4.32 -10.31
CA HIS A 50 9.29 -4.88 -11.53
C HIS A 50 9.08 -6.40 -11.39
N PRO A 51 7.89 -6.94 -11.72
CA PRO A 51 7.56 -8.35 -11.46
C PRO A 51 8.48 -9.33 -12.18
N GLU A 52 8.92 -9.01 -13.40
CA GLU A 52 9.93 -9.84 -14.10
C GLU A 52 11.29 -9.88 -13.38
N ASP A 53 11.71 -8.79 -12.74
CA ASP A 53 13.00 -8.75 -12.03
C ASP A 53 12.91 -9.55 -10.73
N TYR A 54 11.76 -9.48 -10.05
CA TYR A 54 11.47 -10.32 -8.89
C TYR A 54 11.49 -11.81 -9.27
N ALA A 55 10.74 -12.19 -10.31
CA ALA A 55 10.69 -13.56 -10.80
C ALA A 55 12.07 -14.06 -11.30
N ALA A 56 12.86 -13.19 -11.94
CA ALA A 56 14.23 -13.52 -12.35
C ALA A 56 15.11 -13.80 -11.12
N ALA A 57 15.04 -12.97 -10.08
CA ALA A 57 15.80 -13.17 -8.85
C ALA A 57 15.41 -14.48 -8.13
N GLU A 58 14.12 -14.80 -8.05
CA GLU A 58 13.64 -16.09 -7.49
C GLU A 58 14.16 -17.30 -8.27
N ASN A 59 14.23 -17.20 -9.60
CA ASN A 59 14.78 -18.27 -10.43
C ASN A 59 16.30 -18.43 -10.25
N GLU A 60 17.01 -17.40 -9.82
CA GLU A 60 18.46 -17.44 -9.60
C GLU A 60 18.88 -17.91 -8.20
N GLY A 61 18.05 -17.69 -7.18
CA GLY A 61 18.34 -18.07 -5.80
C GLY A 61 17.21 -17.72 -4.83
N GLU A 62 17.39 -18.11 -3.57
CA GLU A 62 16.43 -17.81 -2.50
C GLU A 62 16.50 -16.32 -2.17
N ILE A 63 15.38 -15.60 -2.27
CA ILE A 63 15.32 -14.19 -1.84
C ILE A 63 15.36 -14.15 -0.31
N VAL A 64 16.33 -13.40 0.23
CA VAL A 64 16.58 -13.28 1.67
C VAL A 64 16.50 -11.84 2.19
N GLY A 65 16.20 -10.87 1.32
CA GLY A 65 16.06 -9.49 1.74
C GLY A 65 15.71 -8.53 0.61
N VAL A 66 15.19 -7.37 0.99
CA VAL A 66 14.89 -6.25 0.09
C VAL A 66 15.86 -5.11 0.38
N VAL A 67 16.28 -4.39 -0.65
CA VAL A 67 17.11 -3.19 -0.52
C VAL A 67 16.47 -2.04 -1.30
N HIS A 68 16.33 -0.88 -0.68
CA HIS A 68 15.93 0.33 -1.38
C HIS A 68 16.66 1.58 -0.85
N SER A 69 16.53 2.69 -1.55
CA SER A 69 17.17 3.96 -1.20
C SER A 69 16.17 5.05 -0.92
N HIS A 70 16.43 5.90 0.07
CA HIS A 70 15.73 7.15 0.36
C HIS A 70 16.43 8.34 -0.31
N PRO A 71 15.88 8.94 -1.39
CA PRO A 71 16.49 10.06 -2.10
C PRO A 71 16.22 11.36 -1.34
N GLY A 72 17.28 12.06 -0.92
CA GLY A 72 17.19 13.32 -0.17
C GLY A 72 16.70 13.17 1.26
N LEU A 73 16.55 11.93 1.75
CA LEU A 73 16.09 11.63 3.10
C LEU A 73 17.05 10.64 3.79
N PRO A 74 17.17 10.71 5.12
CA PRO A 74 17.95 9.74 5.88
C PRO A 74 17.27 8.35 5.90
N PRO A 75 17.99 7.27 6.27
CA PRO A 75 17.54 5.88 6.09
C PRO A 75 16.50 5.43 7.12
N GLU A 76 15.91 6.33 7.91
CA GLU A 76 14.88 5.96 8.86
C GLU A 76 13.65 5.39 8.13
N PRO A 77 13.19 4.18 8.52
CA PRO A 77 12.05 3.55 7.87
C PRO A 77 10.77 4.38 8.04
N SER A 78 10.07 4.59 6.93
CA SER A 78 8.72 5.11 6.88
C SER A 78 7.70 4.09 7.41
N GLN A 79 6.44 4.49 7.53
CA GLN A 79 5.37 3.53 7.84
C GLN A 79 5.16 2.52 6.71
N ALA A 80 5.33 2.93 5.45
CA ALA A 80 5.20 2.05 4.30
C ALA A 80 6.30 0.98 4.30
N ASP A 81 7.54 1.35 4.62
CA ASP A 81 8.66 0.39 4.71
C ASP A 81 8.42 -0.66 5.78
N ARG A 82 7.91 -0.23 6.95
CA ARG A 82 7.55 -1.18 8.02
C ARG A 82 6.44 -2.12 7.59
N VAL A 83 5.37 -1.63 6.97
CA VAL A 83 4.27 -2.48 6.48
C VAL A 83 4.74 -3.45 5.39
N ALA A 84 5.54 -2.98 4.44
CA ALA A 84 6.06 -3.81 3.37
C ALA A 84 7.08 -4.85 3.88
N CYS A 85 7.87 -4.50 4.90
CA CYS A 85 8.72 -5.44 5.63
C CYS A 85 7.90 -6.59 6.24
N GLU A 86 6.85 -6.28 7.00
CA GLU A 86 5.95 -7.31 7.55
C GLU A 86 5.30 -8.16 6.45
N ALA A 87 4.81 -7.53 5.38
CA ALA A 87 4.14 -8.23 4.28
C ALA A 87 5.07 -9.19 3.53
N SER A 88 6.33 -8.80 3.34
CA SER A 88 7.34 -9.65 2.68
C SER A 88 7.85 -10.78 3.57
N GLY A 89 7.78 -10.62 4.90
CA GLY A 89 8.43 -11.53 5.85
C GLY A 89 9.96 -11.54 5.76
N LEU A 90 10.56 -10.57 5.06
CA LEU A 90 12.00 -10.49 4.80
C LEU A 90 12.62 -9.30 5.53
N PRO A 91 13.93 -9.34 5.85
CA PRO A 91 14.67 -8.14 6.24
C PRO A 91 14.75 -7.10 5.13
N TRP A 92 14.64 -5.82 5.50
CA TRP A 92 14.77 -4.69 4.59
C TRP A 92 15.99 -3.84 4.94
N HIS A 93 16.72 -3.44 3.91
CA HIS A 93 17.88 -2.55 4.00
C HIS A 93 17.57 -1.23 3.31
N ILE A 94 17.78 -0.13 4.03
CA ILE A 94 17.47 1.22 3.55
C ILE A 94 18.76 2.02 3.54
N VAL A 95 19.05 2.69 2.42
CA VAL A 95 20.18 3.63 2.30
C VAL A 95 19.70 5.04 2.04
N GLY A 96 20.14 6.00 2.85
CA GLY A 96 19.89 7.42 2.59
C GLY A 96 20.88 7.97 1.57
N ILE A 97 20.41 8.74 0.61
CA ILE A 97 21.27 9.45 -0.37
C ILE A 97 21.03 10.95 -0.23
N PRO A 98 22.08 11.80 -0.10
CA PRO A 98 23.50 11.51 -0.27
C PRO A 98 24.26 11.16 1.01
N SER A 99 23.59 10.94 2.15
CA SER A 99 24.28 10.65 3.42
C SER A 99 25.04 9.32 3.41
N GLU A 100 24.62 8.38 2.56
CA GLU A 100 25.11 7.00 2.47
C GLU A 100 24.98 6.23 3.79
N GLU A 101 24.14 6.71 4.69
CA GLU A 101 23.81 6.05 5.95
C GLU A 101 22.84 4.90 5.69
N TRP A 102 22.95 3.86 6.52
CA TRP A 102 22.17 2.63 6.35
C TRP A 102 21.39 2.30 7.59
N THR A 103 20.17 1.85 7.38
CA THR A 103 19.33 1.23 8.41
C THR A 103 18.89 -0.14 7.92
N ARG A 104 18.58 -1.02 8.87
CA ARG A 104 17.98 -2.33 8.60
C ARG A 104 16.79 -2.52 9.51
N ILE A 105 15.71 -3.05 8.95
CA ILE A 105 14.55 -3.50 9.70
C ILE A 105 14.27 -4.97 9.42
N GLU A 106 13.59 -5.61 10.35
CA GLU A 106 13.07 -6.98 10.25
C GLU A 106 11.58 -6.96 10.62
N PRO A 107 10.81 -7.96 10.18
CA PRO A 107 9.45 -8.17 10.67
C PRO A 107 9.44 -8.23 12.20
N SER A 108 8.56 -7.44 12.80
CA SER A 108 8.48 -7.19 14.23
C SER A 108 7.04 -7.31 14.76
N GLY A 109 6.07 -7.56 13.88
CA GLY A 109 4.64 -7.47 14.17
C GLY A 109 4.10 -6.05 14.12
N TYR A 110 4.76 -5.14 13.40
CA TYR A 110 4.30 -3.77 13.22
C TYR A 110 2.91 -3.73 12.59
N THR A 111 2.02 -2.95 13.18
CA THR A 111 0.68 -2.68 12.63
C THR A 111 0.50 -1.18 12.50
N ALA A 112 0.18 -0.70 11.30
CA ALA A 112 -0.02 0.72 11.04
C ALA A 112 -1.28 1.22 11.78
N PRO A 113 -1.21 2.34 12.53
CA PRO A 113 -2.37 2.91 13.21
C PRO A 113 -3.40 3.36 12.18
N LEU A 114 -4.71 3.24 12.44
CA LEU A 114 -5.74 3.62 11.47
C LEU A 114 -5.77 5.13 11.15
N VAL A 115 -5.29 5.97 12.07
CA VAL A 115 -5.24 7.44 11.93
C VAL A 115 -3.79 7.90 11.95
N GLY A 116 -3.46 8.91 11.15
CA GLY A 116 -2.11 9.49 11.07
C GLY A 116 -1.17 8.71 10.13
N ARG A 117 -1.70 7.91 9.20
CA ARG A 117 -0.89 7.22 8.20
C ARG A 117 -0.33 8.19 7.18
N GLN A 118 0.92 8.02 6.77
CA GLN A 118 1.43 8.67 5.56
C GLN A 118 0.95 7.90 4.32
N TRP A 119 0.51 8.62 3.29
CA TRP A 119 0.02 8.02 2.06
C TRP A 119 1.14 7.29 1.32
N SER A 120 0.90 6.03 0.99
CA SER A 120 1.74 5.25 0.08
C SER A 120 0.83 4.40 -0.80
N HIS A 121 0.89 4.60 -2.12
CA HIS A 121 -0.04 3.95 -3.03
C HIS A 121 0.17 2.43 -3.03
N GLY A 122 -0.89 1.64 -2.90
CA GLY A 122 -0.81 0.19 -2.83
C GLY A 122 -0.42 -0.38 -1.45
N VAL A 123 0.24 0.41 -0.59
CA VAL A 123 0.72 -0.04 0.74
C VAL A 123 -0.12 0.55 1.87
N LEU A 124 -0.24 1.88 1.90
CA LEU A 124 -0.99 2.66 2.88
C LEU A 124 -1.91 3.63 2.14
N ASP A 125 -2.85 3.09 1.38
CA ASP A 125 -3.87 3.83 0.63
C ASP A 125 -5.27 3.74 1.28
N CYS A 126 -6.28 4.28 0.60
CA CYS A 126 -7.66 4.27 1.11
C CYS A 126 -8.23 2.86 1.24
N TYR A 127 -7.89 1.93 0.35
CA TYR A 127 -8.39 0.56 0.42
C TYR A 127 -7.62 -0.27 1.46
N ALA A 128 -6.30 -0.09 1.58
CA ALA A 128 -5.51 -0.67 2.66
C ALA A 128 -6.07 -0.25 4.03
N LEU A 129 -6.51 1.01 4.18
CA LEU A 129 -7.17 1.44 5.41
C LEU A 129 -8.50 0.74 5.69
N VAL A 130 -9.32 0.50 4.65
CA VAL A 130 -10.55 -0.30 4.77
C VAL A 130 -10.22 -1.72 5.22
N ARG A 131 -9.28 -2.40 4.54
CA ARG A 131 -8.83 -3.74 4.90
C ARG A 131 -8.36 -3.83 6.34
N ASP A 132 -7.53 -2.89 6.76
CA ASP A 132 -6.97 -2.86 8.10
C ASP A 132 -8.04 -2.62 9.17
N TRP A 133 -9.03 -1.74 8.90
CA TRP A 133 -10.15 -1.54 9.81
C TRP A 133 -10.96 -2.84 9.97
N PHE A 134 -11.29 -3.53 8.87
CA PHE A 134 -12.02 -4.80 8.93
C PHE A 134 -11.24 -5.89 9.66
N HIS A 135 -9.93 -5.94 9.48
CA HIS A 135 -9.08 -6.88 10.18
C HIS A 135 -9.00 -6.58 11.68
N GLN A 136 -8.75 -5.32 12.06
CA GLN A 136 -8.59 -4.91 13.46
C GLN A 136 -9.90 -4.96 14.24
N GLU A 137 -10.98 -4.40 13.68
CA GLU A 137 -12.25 -4.22 14.41
C GLU A 137 -13.19 -5.42 14.28
N ARG A 138 -13.13 -6.15 13.14
CA ARG A 138 -14.05 -7.26 12.88
C ARG A 138 -13.39 -8.61 12.65
N ARG A 139 -12.06 -8.69 12.66
CA ARG A 139 -11.29 -9.92 12.37
C ARG A 139 -11.64 -10.53 11.01
N ILE A 140 -11.98 -9.67 10.05
CA ILE A 140 -12.31 -10.04 8.67
C ILE A 140 -11.11 -9.73 7.79
N THR A 141 -10.62 -10.75 7.06
CA THR A 141 -9.55 -10.57 6.07
C THR A 141 -10.16 -10.34 4.70
N LEU A 142 -10.07 -9.10 4.23
CA LEU A 142 -10.46 -8.71 2.88
C LEU A 142 -9.32 -8.97 1.88
N PRO A 143 -9.62 -9.35 0.62
CA PRO A 143 -8.61 -9.62 -0.39
C PRO A 143 -7.79 -8.37 -0.73
N ASP A 144 -6.49 -8.54 -0.96
CA ASP A 144 -5.67 -7.46 -1.54
C ASP A 144 -5.72 -7.55 -3.06
N PHE A 145 -6.48 -6.67 -3.69
CA PHE A 145 -6.55 -6.62 -5.14
C PHE A 145 -5.53 -5.65 -5.72
N ASP A 146 -5.03 -5.94 -6.91
CA ASP A 146 -4.11 -5.03 -7.60
C ASP A 146 -4.80 -3.68 -7.93
N ARG A 147 -4.07 -2.59 -7.69
CA ARG A 147 -4.53 -1.21 -7.83
C ARG A 147 -3.51 -0.40 -8.62
N PHE A 148 -3.17 -0.84 -9.83
CA PHE A 148 -2.28 -0.06 -10.71
C PHE A 148 -2.69 1.40 -10.80
N ASP A 149 -1.73 2.30 -10.70
CA ASP A 149 -1.98 3.75 -10.65
C ASP A 149 -2.73 4.25 -11.90
N GLU A 150 -3.52 5.30 -11.72
CA GLU A 150 -4.35 5.95 -12.74
C GLU A 150 -5.39 5.04 -13.44
N TRP A 151 -5.75 3.90 -12.86
CA TRP A 151 -6.78 3.01 -13.43
C TRP A 151 -8.10 3.74 -13.72
N TRP A 152 -8.45 4.75 -12.93
CA TRP A 152 -9.65 5.56 -13.08
C TRP A 152 -9.67 6.41 -14.35
N LYS A 153 -8.49 6.77 -14.91
CA LYS A 153 -8.39 7.46 -16.21
C LYS A 153 -8.74 6.54 -17.38
N ARG A 154 -8.77 5.22 -17.17
CA ARG A 154 -9.13 4.21 -18.17
C ARG A 154 -10.62 3.82 -18.10
N GLY A 155 -11.42 4.48 -17.26
CA GLY A 155 -12.87 4.27 -17.16
C GLY A 155 -13.29 2.91 -16.62
N LYS A 156 -12.39 2.18 -15.96
CA LYS A 156 -12.71 0.90 -15.31
C LYS A 156 -13.47 1.14 -14.00
N ASN A 157 -14.28 0.19 -13.55
CA ASN A 157 -15.03 0.24 -12.28
C ASN A 157 -14.34 -0.59 -11.18
N LEU A 158 -13.01 -0.49 -11.07
CA LEU A 158 -12.17 -1.34 -10.23
C LEU A 158 -12.72 -1.47 -8.79
N TYR A 159 -13.09 -0.36 -8.15
CA TYR A 159 -13.59 -0.40 -6.77
C TYR A 159 -14.96 -1.05 -6.66
N VAL A 160 -15.88 -0.77 -7.59
CA VAL A 160 -17.22 -1.39 -7.56
C VAL A 160 -17.10 -2.90 -7.74
N GLU A 161 -16.34 -3.34 -8.74
CA GLU A 161 -16.13 -4.77 -9.03
C GLU A 161 -15.39 -5.47 -7.88
N ASN A 162 -14.35 -4.87 -7.35
CA ASN A 162 -13.53 -5.52 -6.32
C ASN A 162 -14.22 -5.56 -4.95
N PHE A 163 -14.99 -4.54 -4.58
CA PHE A 163 -15.79 -4.61 -3.37
C PHE A 163 -16.88 -5.69 -3.49
N ALA A 164 -17.56 -5.78 -4.64
CA ALA A 164 -18.50 -6.87 -4.89
C ALA A 164 -17.84 -8.26 -4.77
N ASN A 165 -16.67 -8.45 -5.40
CA ASN A 165 -15.88 -9.68 -5.29
C ASN A 165 -15.38 -9.96 -3.87
N ALA A 166 -15.16 -8.91 -3.07
CA ALA A 166 -14.81 -9.02 -1.65
C ALA A 166 -16.02 -9.31 -0.75
N GLY A 167 -17.24 -9.44 -1.29
CA GLY A 167 -18.44 -9.77 -0.54
C GLY A 167 -19.23 -8.57 -0.02
N PHE A 168 -19.08 -7.40 -0.66
CA PHE A 168 -19.89 -6.22 -0.38
C PHE A 168 -21.11 -6.13 -1.33
N THR A 169 -22.22 -5.60 -0.84
CA THR A 169 -23.41 -5.30 -1.64
C THR A 169 -23.91 -3.87 -1.38
N ASP A 170 -24.56 -3.26 -2.37
CA ASP A 170 -25.20 -1.96 -2.18
C ASP A 170 -26.31 -1.99 -1.12
N ILE A 171 -26.42 -0.91 -0.36
CA ILE A 171 -27.49 -0.67 0.61
C ILE A 171 -28.07 0.74 0.44
N ASP A 172 -29.26 0.97 0.99
CA ASP A 172 -29.85 2.31 1.09
C ASP A 172 -29.20 3.11 2.24
N PHE A 173 -29.05 4.43 2.06
CA PHE A 173 -28.51 5.32 3.09
C PHE A 173 -29.28 5.27 4.43
N LYS A 174 -30.59 5.00 4.39
CA LYS A 174 -31.42 4.85 5.60
C LYS A 174 -31.00 3.66 6.47
N ASP A 175 -30.35 2.66 5.88
CA ASP A 175 -29.95 1.42 6.52
C ASP A 175 -28.48 1.45 7.00
N LEU A 176 -27.81 2.61 6.87
CA LEU A 176 -26.39 2.81 7.18
C LEU A 176 -26.04 2.42 8.63
N GLN A 177 -24.98 1.66 8.78
CA GLN A 177 -24.45 1.17 10.06
C GLN A 177 -22.92 1.24 10.07
N GLU A 178 -22.35 1.28 11.27
CA GLU A 178 -20.90 1.24 11.46
C GLU A 178 -20.27 0.03 10.73
N GLY A 179 -19.19 0.29 10.00
CA GLY A 179 -18.51 -0.69 9.16
C GLY A 179 -19.00 -0.76 7.72
N ASP A 180 -20.10 -0.09 7.36
CA ASP A 180 -20.44 0.11 5.96
C ASP A 180 -19.37 0.98 5.28
N CYS A 181 -19.16 0.74 3.99
CA CYS A 181 -18.18 1.44 3.20
C CYS A 181 -18.83 2.39 2.21
N PHE A 182 -18.15 3.49 1.92
CA PHE A 182 -18.52 4.42 0.85
C PHE A 182 -17.53 4.30 -0.28
N LEU A 183 -18.03 4.29 -1.52
CA LEU A 183 -17.20 4.59 -2.70
C LEU A 183 -17.48 6.00 -3.18
N MET A 184 -16.42 6.76 -3.45
CA MET A 184 -16.49 8.19 -3.77
C MET A 184 -15.70 8.55 -5.03
N GLN A 185 -16.15 9.60 -5.72
CA GLN A 185 -15.50 10.18 -6.90
C GLN A 185 -14.69 11.43 -6.53
N VAL A 186 -13.42 11.25 -6.14
CA VAL A 186 -12.54 12.38 -5.84
C VAL A 186 -11.82 12.81 -7.11
N VAL A 187 -12.31 13.89 -7.73
CA VAL A 187 -11.75 14.49 -8.96
C VAL A 187 -11.56 13.42 -10.06
N SER A 188 -12.55 12.53 -10.19
CA SER A 188 -12.49 11.36 -11.07
C SER A 188 -13.86 11.06 -11.67
N PRO A 189 -13.94 10.59 -12.94
CA PRO A 189 -15.20 10.18 -13.56
C PRO A 189 -15.74 8.84 -13.05
N VAL A 190 -14.93 8.06 -12.31
CA VAL A 190 -15.29 6.77 -11.71
C VAL A 190 -14.90 6.76 -10.22
N PRO A 191 -15.59 5.96 -9.36
CA PRO A 191 -15.28 5.93 -7.94
C PRO A 191 -13.84 5.49 -7.70
N ASN A 192 -13.01 6.31 -7.07
CA ASN A 192 -11.57 6.07 -6.88
C ASN A 192 -11.12 6.15 -5.42
N HIS A 193 -12.07 6.41 -4.51
CA HIS A 193 -11.79 6.58 -3.09
C HIS A 193 -12.77 5.75 -2.27
N ALA A 194 -12.27 5.19 -1.16
CA ALA A 194 -13.05 4.37 -0.25
C ALA A 194 -12.93 4.90 1.19
N ALA A 195 -14.02 4.79 1.95
CA ALA A 195 -14.07 5.18 3.35
C ALA A 195 -14.91 4.18 4.14
N VAL A 196 -14.61 3.99 5.42
CA VAL A 196 -15.43 3.20 6.36
C VAL A 196 -16.27 4.15 7.21
N TYR A 197 -17.57 3.89 7.34
CA TYR A 197 -18.44 4.61 8.26
C TYR A 197 -18.19 4.14 9.69
N LEU A 198 -17.94 5.09 10.60
CA LEU A 198 -17.63 4.82 12.01
C LEU A 198 -18.84 4.99 12.94
N GLY A 199 -20.04 5.24 12.40
CA GLY A 199 -21.16 5.72 13.22
C GLY A 199 -21.12 7.24 13.44
N ASP A 200 -22.20 7.77 14.03
CA ASP A 200 -22.31 9.18 14.44
C ASP A 200 -21.91 10.23 13.39
N GLY A 201 -22.16 9.93 12.11
CA GLY A 201 -21.81 10.83 11.02
C GLY A 201 -20.31 10.96 10.78
N LEU A 202 -19.48 10.00 11.20
CA LEU A 202 -18.03 9.99 10.99
C LEU A 202 -17.60 8.95 9.97
N ILE A 203 -16.56 9.26 9.20
CA ILE A 203 -15.87 8.33 8.31
C ILE A 203 -14.39 8.24 8.65
N LEU A 204 -13.84 7.04 8.50
CA LEU A 204 -12.42 6.77 8.45
C LEU A 204 -11.98 6.63 6.99
N HIS A 205 -11.00 7.43 6.58
CA HIS A 205 -10.50 7.39 5.21
C HIS A 205 -9.06 7.90 5.11
N HIS A 206 -8.42 7.59 3.99
CA HIS A 206 -7.07 8.06 3.69
C HIS A 206 -7.09 8.75 2.34
N LEU A 207 -6.99 10.07 2.30
CA LEU A 207 -6.98 10.78 1.03
C LEU A 207 -5.53 10.95 0.55
N GLN A 208 -5.28 10.75 -0.75
CA GLN A 208 -3.97 11.01 -1.34
C GLN A 208 -3.45 12.40 -0.97
N GLY A 209 -2.19 12.46 -0.53
CA GLY A 209 -1.54 13.70 -0.10
C GLY A 209 -1.96 14.21 1.29
N ARG A 210 -2.76 13.45 2.04
CA ARG A 210 -3.14 13.76 3.43
C ARG A 210 -2.83 12.57 4.34
N LEU A 211 -2.72 12.84 5.64
CA LEU A 211 -2.71 11.77 6.62
C LEU A 211 -4.10 11.10 6.70
N SER A 212 -4.14 9.81 6.99
CA SER A 212 -5.42 9.15 7.30
C SER A 212 -6.09 9.81 8.50
N SER A 213 -7.41 10.03 8.41
CA SER A 213 -8.14 10.81 9.42
C SER A 213 -9.56 10.31 9.62
N ARG A 214 -10.16 10.78 10.72
CA ARG A 214 -11.60 10.73 10.94
C ARG A 214 -12.18 12.07 10.51
N ASP A 215 -13.06 12.05 9.52
CA ASP A 215 -13.72 13.24 9.01
C ASP A 215 -15.24 13.11 9.21
N VAL A 216 -15.96 14.24 9.25
CA VAL A 216 -17.43 14.24 9.29
C VAL A 216 -17.96 13.86 7.90
N TYR A 217 -18.83 12.86 7.84
CA TYR A 217 -19.56 12.46 6.66
C TYR A 217 -20.70 13.44 6.36
N GLY A 218 -20.35 14.56 5.73
CA GLY A 218 -21.27 15.61 5.31
C GLY A 218 -20.74 16.40 4.13
N GLY A 219 -21.57 17.32 3.61
CA GLY A 219 -21.14 18.32 2.64
C GLY A 219 -20.47 17.73 1.40
N TYR A 220 -19.16 17.93 1.27
CA TYR A 220 -18.39 17.43 0.12
C TYR A 220 -18.44 15.91 -0.01
N TRP A 221 -18.22 15.16 1.08
CA TRP A 221 -18.15 13.70 1.04
C TRP A 221 -19.47 13.08 0.59
N GLN A 222 -20.60 13.53 1.14
CA GLN A 222 -21.92 13.07 0.72
C GLN A 222 -22.21 13.36 -0.76
N LYS A 223 -21.78 14.52 -1.28
CA LYS A 223 -22.01 14.90 -2.68
C LYS A 223 -21.26 14.05 -3.69
N ILE A 224 -20.12 13.47 -3.29
CA ILE A 224 -19.28 12.66 -4.17
C ILE A 224 -19.39 11.15 -3.89
N THR A 225 -20.17 10.75 -2.88
CA THR A 225 -20.51 9.34 -2.64
C THR A 225 -21.37 8.82 -3.78
N THR A 226 -20.95 7.69 -4.32
CA THR A 226 -21.62 7.00 -5.43
C THR A 226 -22.25 5.69 -4.99
N HIS A 227 -21.63 5.00 -4.02
CA HIS A 227 -22.11 3.72 -3.48
C HIS A 227 -21.99 3.70 -1.97
N ILE A 228 -22.92 2.99 -1.34
CA ILE A 228 -22.91 2.65 0.08
C ILE A 228 -22.99 1.13 0.16
N LEU A 229 -21.99 0.52 0.75
CA LEU A 229 -21.71 -0.89 0.61
C LEU A 229 -21.63 -1.57 1.98
N ARG A 230 -22.25 -2.74 2.12
CA ARG A 230 -22.17 -3.57 3.33
C ARG A 230 -21.50 -4.90 3.05
N TYR A 231 -20.52 -5.27 3.89
CA TYR A 231 -19.89 -6.58 3.84
C TYR A 231 -20.81 -7.68 4.39
N GLY A 232 -20.81 -8.84 3.74
CA GLY A 232 -21.45 -10.06 4.26
C GLY A 232 -22.97 -10.03 4.25
N HIS A 233 -23.58 -9.06 3.56
CA HIS A 233 -25.01 -9.05 3.33
C HIS A 233 -25.34 -10.04 2.20
N SER A 234 -25.76 -11.25 2.54
CA SER A 234 -26.39 -12.14 1.58
C SER A 234 -27.78 -11.60 1.26
N HIS A 235 -28.09 -11.35 -0.02
CA HIS A 235 -29.49 -11.29 -0.44
C HIS A 235 -30.14 -12.65 -0.18
N THR A 236 -30.77 -12.85 0.97
CA THR A 236 -31.90 -13.78 1.08
C THR A 236 -33.07 -13.14 0.37
N SER A 237 -33.10 -13.31 -0.96
CA SER A 237 -34.32 -13.18 -1.74
C SER A 237 -35.20 -14.38 -1.38
N TRP A 238 -36.42 -14.10 -0.92
CA TRP A 238 -37.48 -15.07 -0.67
C TRP A 238 -37.85 -15.88 -1.91
#